data_AF-A0A0R1R475-F1
#
_entry.id   AF-A0A0R1R475-F1
#
_cell.length_a   1.000
_cell.length_b   1.000
_cell.length_c   1.000
_cell.angle_alpha   90.00
_cell.angle_beta   90.00
_cell.angle_gamma   90.00
#
_symmetry.space_group_name_H-M   'P 1'
#
loop_
_entity.id
_entity.type
_entity.pdbx_description
1 polymer ?
#
loop_
_entity_poly.entity_id
_entity_poly.type
_entity_poly.pdbx_seq_one_letter_code
_entity_poly.pdbx_strand_id
1 'polypeptide(L)'
;MIKLTHKQRWALLSVALYIVFVIAAITTGFLDPSKVGLQWTIFWYFCGAGLAYYFYFKNVSYREVVYYAQKLGLHKDDLKAMVPKLKETQDVPDPDKPNFFSPFAKVPITVVNELTDQLEPQAQQANIPPYK
;
A
#
# COMPACT_ATOMS: atom_id res chain seq x y z
N MET A 1 22.88 -13.79 7.02
CA MET A 1 21.94 -13.23 6.03
C MET A 1 20.68 -12.81 6.79
N ILE A 2 20.45 -11.50 6.99
CA ILE A 2 19.31 -11.03 7.78
C ILE A 2 18.03 -11.31 6.98
N LYS A 3 17.16 -12.21 7.49
CA LYS A 3 15.90 -12.58 6.84
C LYS A 3 14.84 -11.53 7.22
N LEU A 4 14.83 -10.40 6.52
CA LEU A 4 13.87 -9.31 6.73
C LEU A 4 12.43 -9.80 6.47
N THR A 5 11.52 -9.48 7.40
CA THR A 5 10.09 -9.75 7.23
C THR A 5 9.53 -8.94 6.06
N HIS A 6 8.37 -9.35 5.56
CA HIS A 6 7.77 -8.67 4.41
C HIS A 6 7.42 -7.21 4.74
N LYS A 7 6.83 -6.96 5.92
CA LYS A 7 6.61 -5.60 6.47
C LYS A 7 7.92 -4.79 6.53
N GLN A 8 9.01 -5.38 7.00
CA GLN A 8 10.30 -4.69 7.06
C GLN A 8 10.87 -4.34 5.67
N ARG A 9 10.70 -5.20 4.66
CA ARG A 9 11.15 -4.91 3.29
C ARG A 9 10.44 -3.70 2.69
N TRP A 10 9.13 -3.60 2.88
CA TRP A 10 8.35 -2.46 2.37
C TRP A 10 8.62 -1.19 3.17
N ALA A 11 8.82 -1.30 4.48
CA ALA A 11 9.24 -0.17 5.30
C ALA A 11 10.59 0.38 4.80
N LEU A 12 11.55 -0.52 4.50
CA LEU A 12 12.85 -0.15 3.98
C LEU A 12 12.75 0.51 2.59
N LEU A 13 11.88 0.00 1.72
CA LEU A 13 11.64 0.58 0.39
C LEU A 13 10.98 1.96 0.48
N SER A 14 10.04 2.15 1.41
CA SER A 14 9.40 3.44 1.70
C SER A 14 10.39 4.46 2.24
N VAL A 15 11.23 4.07 3.19
CA VAL A 15 12.31 4.92 3.72
C VAL A 15 13.31 5.28 2.61
N ALA A 16 13.70 4.31 1.78
CA ALA A 16 14.60 4.56 0.66
C ALA A 16 14.00 5.57 -0.34
N LEU A 17 12.71 5.44 -0.66
CA LEU A 17 12.00 6.39 -1.53
C LEU A 17 12.00 7.81 -0.93
N TYR A 18 11.77 7.93 0.38
CA TYR A 18 11.81 9.22 1.07
C TYR A 18 13.21 9.84 1.06
N ILE A 19 14.26 9.04 1.27
CA ILE A 19 15.65 9.51 1.18
C ILE A 19 15.93 10.04 -0.24
N VAL A 20 15.50 9.34 -1.28
CA VAL A 20 15.65 9.80 -2.68
C VAL A 20 14.94 11.15 -2.89
N PHE A 21 13.74 11.32 -2.35
CA PHE A 21 13.02 12.60 -2.39
C PHE A 21 13.81 13.73 -1.69
N VAL A 22 14.35 13.47 -0.50
CA VAL A 22 15.16 14.46 0.25
C VAL A 22 16.41 14.85 -0.54
N ILE A 23 17.12 13.88 -1.11
CA ILE A 23 18.31 14.14 -1.93
C ILE A 23 17.92 14.97 -3.17
N ALA A 24 16.82 14.64 -3.84
CA ALA A 24 16.34 15.41 -4.98
C ALA A 24 15.97 16.85 -4.58
N ALA A 25 15.34 17.04 -3.42
CA ALA A 25 14.97 18.35 -2.89
C ALA A 25 16.17 19.24 -2.61
N ILE A 26 17.23 18.66 -2.04
CA ILE A 26 18.47 19.38 -1.76
C ILE A 26 19.24 19.69 -3.05
N THR A 27 19.41 18.69 -3.93
CA THR A 27 20.26 18.81 -5.13
C THR A 27 19.69 19.77 -6.17
N THR A 28 18.37 19.77 -6.36
CA THR A 28 17.70 20.67 -7.32
C THR A 28 17.21 21.97 -6.66
N GLY A 29 17.17 22.02 -5.33
CA GLY A 29 16.74 23.20 -4.56
C GLY A 29 15.30 23.63 -4.84
N PHE A 30 14.42 22.70 -5.25
CA PHE A 30 13.01 23.02 -5.55
C PHE A 30 12.18 23.28 -4.28
N LEU A 31 12.64 22.80 -3.12
CA LEU A 31 12.05 23.07 -1.81
C LEU A 31 12.92 24.02 -0.96
N ASP A 32 13.82 24.78 -1.58
CA ASP A 32 14.65 25.73 -0.86
C ASP A 32 13.79 26.76 -0.09
N PRO A 33 13.94 26.90 1.24
CA PRO A 33 13.18 27.86 2.04
C PRO A 33 13.27 29.29 1.53
N SER A 34 14.37 29.66 0.86
CA SER A 34 14.54 30.99 0.27
C SER A 34 13.63 31.24 -0.95
N LYS A 35 13.19 30.17 -1.63
CA LYS A 35 12.35 30.26 -2.84
C LYS A 35 10.86 30.11 -2.53
N VAL A 36 10.52 29.13 -1.70
CA VAL A 36 9.12 28.75 -1.42
C VAL A 36 8.67 29.09 0.01
N GLY A 37 9.58 29.52 0.88
CA GLY A 37 9.31 29.81 2.28
C GLY A 37 9.41 28.57 3.17
N LEU A 38 9.89 28.76 4.40
CA LEU A 38 10.15 27.69 5.37
C LEU A 38 8.90 26.83 5.65
N GLN A 39 7.72 27.46 5.76
CA GLN A 39 6.46 26.75 6.00
C GLN A 39 6.14 25.75 4.89
N TRP A 40 6.32 26.14 3.62
CA TRP A 40 6.08 25.27 2.47
C TRP A 40 7.14 24.20 2.32
N THR A 41 8.41 24.52 2.58
CA THR A 41 9.48 23.51 2.64
C THR A 41 9.12 22.41 3.63
N ILE A 42 8.78 22.79 4.87
CA ILE A 42 8.39 21.84 5.93
C ILE A 42 7.18 21.03 5.49
N PHE A 43 6.12 21.68 5.01
CA PHE A 43 4.91 21.02 4.52
C PHE A 43 5.23 19.93 3.48
N TRP A 44 6.04 20.24 2.47
CA TRP A 44 6.35 19.28 1.42
C TRP A 44 7.19 18.10 1.90
N TYR A 45 8.08 18.29 2.88
CA TYR A 45 8.77 17.17 3.53
C TYR A 45 7.80 16.26 4.29
N PHE A 46 6.84 16.83 5.03
CA PHE A 46 5.79 16.05 5.69
C PHE A 46 4.89 15.33 4.68
N CYS A 47 4.51 15.97 3.59
CA CYS A 47 3.76 15.32 2.50
C CYS A 47 4.55 14.18 1.87
N GLY A 48 5.85 14.36 1.61
CA GLY A 48 6.72 13.31 1.08
C GLY A 48 6.80 12.09 2.01
N ALA A 49 6.97 12.32 3.31
CA ALA A 49 6.96 11.26 4.32
C ALA A 49 5.60 10.55 4.39
N GLY A 50 4.50 11.33 4.36
CA GLY A 50 3.15 10.79 4.35
C GLY A 50 2.85 9.94 3.12
N LEU A 51 3.29 10.36 1.94
CA LEU A 51 3.16 9.58 0.70
C LEU A 51 3.98 8.28 0.75
N ALA A 52 5.22 8.35 1.25
CA ALA A 52 6.03 7.15 1.43
C ALA A 52 5.36 6.15 2.38
N TYR A 53 4.81 6.64 3.51
CA TYR A 53 4.07 5.80 4.46
C TYR A 53 2.78 5.24 3.84
N TYR A 54 2.04 6.06 3.09
CA TYR A 54 0.84 5.64 2.37
C TYR A 54 1.15 4.50 1.39
N PHE A 55 2.25 4.59 0.65
CA PHE A 55 2.68 3.55 -0.28
C PHE A 55 3.11 2.26 0.42
N TYR A 56 3.74 2.37 1.59
CA TYR A 56 4.02 1.23 2.44
C TYR A 56 2.73 0.51 2.84
N PHE A 57 1.81 1.25 3.46
CA PHE A 57 0.58 0.70 4.01
C PHE A 57 -0.30 0.08 2.92
N LYS A 58 -0.52 0.80 1.81
CA LYS A 58 -1.30 0.31 0.68
C LYS A 58 -0.78 -1.02 0.12
N ASN A 59 0.54 -1.17 -0.03
CA ASN A 59 1.12 -2.41 -0.57
C ASN A 59 1.08 -3.57 0.42
N VAL A 60 1.21 -3.30 1.72
CA VAL A 60 1.05 -4.33 2.76
C VAL A 60 -0.39 -4.84 2.77
N SER A 61 -1.37 -3.94 2.85
CA SER A 61 -2.79 -4.31 2.86
C SER A 61 -3.21 -5.01 1.56
N TYR A 62 -2.69 -4.58 0.40
CA TYR A 62 -2.97 -5.25 -0.88
C TYR A 62 -2.55 -6.72 -0.84
N ARG A 63 -1.37 -7.01 -0.30
CA ARG A 63 -0.84 -8.36 -0.23
C ARG A 63 -1.49 -9.19 0.86
N GLU A 64 -1.94 -8.55 1.93
CA GLU A 64 -2.77 -9.17 2.95
C GLU A 64 -4.10 -9.69 2.37
N VAL A 65 -4.79 -8.86 1.58
CA VAL A 65 -6.01 -9.27 0.86
C VAL A 65 -5.74 -10.45 -0.07
N VAL A 66 -4.69 -10.38 -0.89
CA VAL A 66 -4.27 -11.48 -1.77
C VAL A 66 -3.99 -12.75 -0.95
N TYR A 67 -3.28 -12.63 0.17
CA TYR A 67 -2.92 -13.75 1.02
C TYR A 67 -4.16 -14.46 1.59
N TYR A 68 -5.09 -13.71 2.19
CA TYR A 68 -6.31 -14.30 2.75
C TYR A 68 -7.22 -14.85 1.65
N ALA A 69 -7.37 -14.14 0.54
CA ALA A 69 -8.16 -14.61 -0.60
C ALA A 69 -7.63 -15.96 -1.14
N GLN A 70 -6.31 -16.08 -1.36
CA GLN A 70 -5.70 -17.35 -1.78
C GLN A 70 -5.92 -18.48 -0.78
N LYS A 71 -5.87 -18.18 0.53
CA LYS A 71 -6.06 -19.20 1.58
C LYS A 71 -7.52 -19.62 1.74
N LEU A 72 -8.46 -18.72 1.45
CA LEU A 72 -9.89 -18.99 1.44
C LEU A 72 -10.38 -19.57 0.10
N GLY A 73 -9.50 -19.70 -0.90
CA GLY A 73 -9.85 -20.20 -2.23
C GLY A 73 -10.70 -19.21 -3.05
N LEU A 74 -10.61 -17.92 -2.74
CA LEU A 74 -11.36 -16.85 -3.41
C LEU A 74 -10.59 -16.36 -4.63
N HIS A 75 -11.34 -16.10 -5.70
CA HIS A 75 -10.84 -15.56 -6.95
C HIS A 75 -11.17 -14.07 -7.08
N LYS A 76 -10.66 -13.45 -8.14
CA LYS A 76 -10.87 -12.03 -8.42
C LYS A 76 -12.36 -11.64 -8.45
N ASP A 77 -13.21 -12.47 -9.05
CA ASP A 77 -14.63 -12.15 -9.19
C ASP A 77 -15.39 -12.25 -7.85
N ASP A 78 -14.95 -13.13 -6.95
CA ASP A 78 -15.49 -13.19 -5.58
C ASP A 78 -15.15 -11.91 -4.82
N LEU A 79 -13.91 -11.42 -4.95
CA LEU A 79 -13.50 -10.16 -4.33
C LEU A 79 -14.25 -8.95 -4.91
N LYS A 80 -14.59 -8.95 -6.20
CA LYS A 80 -15.45 -7.90 -6.78
C LYS A 80 -16.85 -7.94 -6.19
N ALA A 81 -17.42 -9.13 -6.02
CA ALA A 81 -18.75 -9.29 -5.44
C ALA A 81 -18.82 -8.80 -3.98
N MET A 82 -17.71 -8.88 -3.23
CA MET A 82 -17.59 -8.36 -1.86
C MET A 82 -17.53 -6.83 -1.78
N VAL A 83 -17.36 -6.13 -2.91
CA VAL A 83 -17.23 -4.66 -2.96
C VAL A 83 -18.31 -4.07 -3.88
N PRO A 84 -19.56 -3.92 -3.38
CA PRO A 84 -20.70 -3.51 -4.21
C PRO A 84 -20.62 -2.06 -4.70
N LYS A 85 -19.74 -1.23 -4.12
CA LYS A 85 -19.55 0.18 -4.48
C LYS A 85 -18.32 0.43 -5.36
N LEU A 86 -17.79 -0.61 -6.01
CA LEU A 86 -16.64 -0.48 -6.89
C LEU A 86 -17.00 0.37 -8.12
N LYS A 87 -16.26 1.45 -8.36
CA LYS A 87 -16.43 2.25 -9.59
C LYS A 87 -15.91 1.47 -10.79
N GLU A 88 -16.43 1.75 -11.99
CA GLU A 88 -15.99 1.10 -13.24
C GLU A 88 -14.48 1.25 -13.53
N THR A 89 -13.87 2.34 -13.06
CA THR A 89 -12.43 2.60 -13.21
C THR A 89 -11.58 1.92 -12.15
N GLN A 90 -12.21 1.33 -11.13
CA GLN A 90 -11.56 0.69 -9.99
C GLN A 90 -11.57 -0.83 -10.17
N ASP A 91 -10.59 -1.46 -9.56
CA ASP A 91 -10.38 -2.89 -9.60
C ASP A 91 -10.07 -3.40 -8.19
N VAL A 92 -10.17 -4.70 -8.01
CA VAL A 92 -9.81 -5.41 -6.77
C VAL A 92 -8.44 -6.07 -6.92
N PRO A 93 -7.77 -6.43 -5.82
CA PRO A 93 -6.61 -7.30 -5.87
C PRO A 93 -6.93 -8.61 -6.60
N ASP A 94 -5.98 -9.12 -7.38
CA ASP A 94 -6.11 -10.37 -8.12
C ASP A 94 -5.32 -11.47 -7.37
N PRO A 95 -6.01 -12.44 -6.73
CA PRO A 95 -5.37 -13.55 -6.02
C PRO A 95 -4.67 -14.53 -6.96
N ASP A 96 -5.20 -14.69 -8.17
CA ASP A 96 -4.71 -15.65 -9.18
C ASP A 96 -3.47 -15.12 -9.90
N LYS A 97 -3.41 -13.79 -10.09
CA LYS A 97 -2.29 -13.08 -10.71
C LYS A 97 -1.79 -11.96 -9.79
N PRO A 98 -1.14 -12.31 -8.66
CA PRO A 98 -0.70 -11.33 -7.69
C PRO A 98 0.43 -10.48 -8.26
N ASN A 99 0.13 -9.21 -8.53
CA ASN A 99 1.15 -8.23 -8.88
C ASN A 99 2.11 -8.01 -7.71
N PHE A 100 3.39 -7.79 -8.02
CA PHE A 100 4.39 -7.51 -7.00
C PHE A 100 4.09 -6.19 -6.26
N PHE A 101 3.58 -5.19 -7.00
CA PHE A 101 3.12 -3.88 -6.51
C PHE A 101 1.61 -3.75 -6.69
N SER A 102 0.94 -3.09 -5.73
CA SER A 102 -0.46 -2.73 -5.92
C SER A 102 -0.60 -1.77 -7.11
N PRO A 103 -1.55 -2.00 -8.04
CA PRO A 103 -1.80 -1.05 -9.12
C PRO A 103 -2.22 0.30 -8.55
N PHE A 104 -1.36 1.32 -8.70
CA PHE A 104 -1.56 2.63 -8.05
C PHE A 104 -2.92 3.26 -8.37
N ALA A 105 -3.30 3.24 -9.65
CA ALA A 105 -4.52 3.87 -10.12
C ALA A 105 -5.76 2.96 -10.04
N LYS A 106 -5.58 1.64 -10.20
CA LYS A 106 -6.71 0.71 -10.36
C LYS A 106 -7.26 0.21 -9.03
N VAL A 107 -6.39 -0.11 -8.08
CA VAL A 107 -6.83 -0.67 -6.79
C VAL A 107 -6.70 0.42 -5.72
N PRO A 108 -7.80 1.10 -5.34
CA PRO A 108 -7.75 2.14 -4.33
C PRO A 108 -7.64 1.52 -2.92
N ILE A 109 -7.10 2.29 -1.98
CA ILE A 109 -6.91 1.80 -0.61
C ILE A 109 -8.23 1.48 0.10
N THR A 110 -9.30 2.19 -0.25
CA THR A 110 -10.64 1.97 0.32
C THR A 110 -11.16 0.56 0.01
N VAL A 111 -10.94 0.09 -1.23
CA VAL A 111 -11.31 -1.26 -1.66
C VAL A 111 -10.49 -2.31 -0.92
N VAL A 112 -9.18 -2.07 -0.74
CA VAL A 112 -8.32 -2.98 0.01
C VAL A 112 -8.75 -3.07 1.48
N ASN A 113 -9.03 -1.94 2.12
CA ASN A 113 -9.47 -1.94 3.52
C ASN A 113 -10.83 -2.65 3.70
N GLU A 114 -11.80 -2.36 2.82
CA GLU A 114 -13.13 -3.00 2.85
C GLU A 114 -13.03 -4.53 2.65
N LEU A 115 -12.10 -4.98 1.80
CA LEU A 115 -11.82 -6.40 1.63
C LEU A 115 -11.12 -6.99 2.87
N THR A 116 -10.13 -6.30 3.46
CA THR A 116 -9.48 -6.77 4.68
C THR A 116 -10.48 -6.93 5.83
N ASP A 117 -11.38 -5.97 6.02
CA ASP A 117 -12.42 -6.00 7.08
C ASP A 117 -13.37 -7.20 6.94
N GLN A 118 -13.55 -7.72 5.72
CA GLN A 118 -14.38 -8.90 5.45
C GLN A 118 -13.58 -10.20 5.47
N LEU A 119 -12.36 -10.21 4.95
CA LEU A 119 -11.52 -11.40 4.80
C LEU A 119 -10.84 -11.81 6.10
N GLU A 120 -10.43 -10.85 6.94
CA GLU A 120 -9.73 -11.15 8.18
C GLU A 120 -10.60 -11.96 9.16
N PRO A 121 -11.89 -11.61 9.41
CA PRO A 121 -12.77 -12.45 10.22
C PRO A 121 -13.00 -13.84 9.63
N GLN A 122 -13.15 -13.96 8.30
CA GLN A 122 -13.31 -15.25 7.62
C GLN A 122 -12.05 -16.11 7.75
N ALA A 123 -10.87 -15.50 7.61
CA ALA A 123 -9.60 -16.16 7.79
C ALA A 123 -9.42 -16.67 9.23
N GLN A 124 -9.83 -15.87 10.23
CA GLN A 124 -9.83 -16.29 11.63
C GLN A 124 -10.77 -17.49 11.87
N GLN A 125 -11.99 -17.46 11.33
CA GLN A 125 -12.94 -18.57 11.42
C GLN A 125 -12.40 -19.86 10.76
N ALA A 126 -11.68 -19.72 9.65
CA ALA A 126 -11.03 -20.81 8.94
C ALA A 126 -9.67 -21.25 9.56
N ASN A 127 -9.28 -20.70 10.72
CA ASN A 127 -7.99 -20.97 11.38
C ASN A 127 -6.77 -20.68 10.47
N ILE A 128 -6.89 -19.73 9.56
CA ILE A 128 -5.79 -19.27 8.71
C ILE A 128 -4.88 -18.36 9.53
N PRO A 129 -3.54 -18.56 9.52
CA PRO A 129 -2.63 -17.72 10.29
C PRO A 129 -2.60 -16.29 9.75
N PRO A 130 -2.35 -15.29 10.62
CA PRO A 130 -2.33 -13.89 10.22
C PRO A 130 -1.18 -13.57 9.27
N TYR A 131 -1.39 -12.58 8.42
CA TYR A 131 -0.39 -12.09 7.47
C TYR A 131 0.83 -11.44 8.17
N LYS A 132 2.05 -11.89 7.81
CA LYS A 132 3.32 -11.48 8.44
C LYS A 132 4.29 -10.80 7.48
#